data_AF-A0A7S2LW80-F1
#
_entry.id   AF-A0A7S2LW80-F1
#
_cell.length_a   1.000
_cell.length_b   1.000
_cell.length_c   1.000
_cell.angle_alpha   90.00
_cell.angle_beta   90.00
_cell.angle_gamma   90.00
#
_symmetry.space_group_name_H-M   'P 1'
#
loop_
_entity.id
_entity.type
_entity.pdbx_description
1 polymer ?
#
loop_
_entity_poly.entity_id
_entity_poly.type
_entity_poly.pdbx_seq_one_letter_code
_entity_poly.pdbx_strand_id
1 'polypeptide(L)'
;APPPRRRTRQTWPPGHMPRRTPWRPARLAWVLMAGGAEVAAGGCIGKLDVVGLRGDVHIQGGGIDVAGGRLTVHHNSGISVVRGCKEDWDPWNFQQFLLLGNVLSYTVDLSRVGCGCNLALYLIQEPALDSSGAPSTGSCDYSPYYCDANHVCGQWCPELDIMEANSRTFAATPHTCAVSDTPQFSSCDRAGKGRNTKDIGGAYGPGPANKIDTSRPFLVNTSFSTWTCHHYVGPEQNDEWC
;
A
#
# COMPACT_ATOMS: atom_id res chain seq x y z
N ALA A 1 28.50 -46.79 17.69
CA ALA A 1 27.30 -46.33 16.96
C ALA A 1 26.05 -46.78 17.73
N PRO A 2 25.13 -45.88 18.13
CA PRO A 2 23.85 -46.28 18.70
C PRO A 2 22.81 -46.51 17.58
N PRO A 3 21.76 -47.33 17.82
CA PRO A 3 20.76 -47.63 16.79
C PRO A 3 19.76 -46.48 16.59
N PRO A 4 19.09 -46.37 15.43
CA PRO A 4 18.20 -45.26 15.13
C PRO A 4 16.87 -45.36 15.89
N ARG A 5 16.44 -44.24 16.49
CA ARG A 5 15.14 -44.09 17.14
C ARG A 5 14.02 -44.08 16.09
N ARG A 6 13.02 -44.97 16.23
CA ARG A 6 11.78 -44.95 15.45
C ARG A 6 10.99 -43.67 15.74
N ARG A 7 10.59 -42.93 14.69
CA ARG A 7 9.60 -41.85 14.78
C ARG A 7 8.21 -42.46 14.97
N THR A 8 7.58 -42.20 16.10
CA THR A 8 6.16 -42.43 16.30
C THR A 8 5.36 -41.33 15.60
N ARG A 9 4.43 -41.71 14.71
CA ARG A 9 3.41 -40.79 14.17
C ARG A 9 2.44 -40.43 15.30
N GLN A 10 2.39 -39.17 15.70
CA GLN A 10 1.28 -38.65 16.51
C GLN A 10 0.05 -38.52 15.61
N THR A 11 -0.99 -39.30 15.91
CA THR A 11 -2.33 -39.15 15.33
C THR A 11 -3.16 -38.25 16.24
N TRP A 12 -3.66 -37.14 15.72
CA TRP A 12 -4.60 -36.26 16.44
C TRP A 12 -6.05 -36.75 16.27
N PRO A 13 -6.91 -36.69 17.30
CA PRO A 13 -8.31 -37.10 17.22
C PRO A 13 -9.16 -36.08 16.43
N PRO A 14 -10.27 -36.50 15.79
CA PRO A 14 -11.12 -35.63 15.01
C PRO A 14 -12.13 -34.91 15.90
N GLY A 15 -12.04 -33.59 16.02
CA GLY A 15 -13.07 -32.79 16.70
C GLY A 15 -12.67 -31.35 16.95
N HIS A 16 -13.52 -30.41 16.53
CA HIS A 16 -13.43 -28.95 16.62
C HIS A 16 -12.57 -28.24 15.56
N MET A 17 -13.10 -28.16 14.34
CA MET A 17 -12.81 -27.00 13.49
C MET A 17 -13.48 -25.75 14.09
N PRO A 18 -12.76 -24.64 14.33
CA PRO A 18 -13.39 -23.37 14.59
C PRO A 18 -14.28 -22.99 13.40
N ARG A 19 -15.50 -22.55 13.68
CA ARG A 19 -16.40 -22.02 12.65
C ARG A 19 -15.65 -20.92 11.88
N ARG A 20 -15.46 -21.12 10.58
CA ARG A 20 -14.95 -20.09 9.67
C ARG A 20 -15.93 -18.91 9.72
N THR A 21 -15.55 -17.84 10.39
CA THR A 21 -16.16 -16.53 10.20
C THR A 21 -16.06 -16.20 8.71
N PRO A 22 -17.17 -15.82 8.04
CA PRO A 22 -17.10 -15.44 6.64
C PRO A 22 -16.20 -14.22 6.52
N TRP A 23 -15.14 -14.35 5.73
CA TRP A 23 -14.28 -13.25 5.30
C TRP A 23 -15.17 -12.14 4.75
N ARG A 24 -15.25 -11.02 5.47
CA ARG A 24 -15.82 -9.80 4.92
C ARG A 24 -14.80 -9.25 3.92
N PRO A 25 -15.17 -8.91 2.68
CA PRO A 25 -14.24 -8.32 1.74
C PRO A 25 -13.67 -7.04 2.36
N ALA A 26 -12.35 -7.01 2.55
CA ALA A 26 -11.65 -5.86 3.08
C ALA A 26 -11.91 -4.67 2.14
N ARG A 27 -12.49 -3.61 2.69
CA ARG A 27 -12.64 -2.31 2.02
C ARG A 27 -11.40 -1.52 2.44
N LEU A 28 -10.47 -1.33 1.52
CA LEU A 28 -9.21 -0.60 1.71
C LEU A 28 -9.30 0.76 1.01
N ALA A 29 -8.66 1.78 1.59
CA ALA A 29 -8.72 3.19 1.16
C ALA A 29 -7.35 3.84 1.20
N TRP A 30 -7.05 4.63 0.18
CA TRP A 30 -5.76 4.52 -0.48
C TRP A 30 -5.04 5.87 -0.73
N VAL A 31 -3.70 5.77 -0.87
CA VAL A 31 -2.65 6.75 -1.25
C VAL A 31 -2.29 7.80 -0.19
N LEU A 32 -1.08 7.68 0.36
CA LEU A 32 -0.24 8.81 0.75
C LEU A 32 1.06 8.71 -0.08
N MET A 33 1.70 9.82 -0.40
CA MET A 33 3.08 9.82 -0.91
C MET A 33 3.89 10.43 0.22
N ALA A 34 4.66 9.66 0.98
CA ALA A 34 5.38 10.17 2.15
C ALA A 34 6.87 10.41 1.85
N GLY A 35 7.21 11.68 1.60
CA GLY A 35 8.51 12.23 1.96
C GLY A 35 8.24 13.29 3.04
N GLY A 36 8.73 13.07 4.26
CA GLY A 36 8.30 13.79 5.47
C GLY A 36 8.10 15.30 5.28
N ALA A 37 6.86 15.77 5.44
CA ALA A 37 6.53 17.18 5.37
C ALA A 37 5.24 17.53 6.09
N GLU A 38 5.34 18.58 6.89
CA GLU A 38 4.22 19.37 7.39
C GLU A 38 3.55 20.08 6.20
N VAL A 39 2.37 19.61 5.80
CA VAL A 39 1.50 20.37 4.88
C VAL A 39 0.31 20.87 5.68
N ALA A 40 0.25 22.18 5.93
CA ALA A 40 -0.87 22.81 6.61
C ALA A 40 -2.17 22.69 5.77
N ALA A 41 -3.23 22.21 6.45
CA ALA A 41 -4.68 22.23 6.16
C ALA A 41 -5.09 22.47 4.69
N GLY A 42 -5.58 21.45 3.98
CA GLY A 42 -6.95 21.00 4.20
C GLY A 42 -7.82 21.58 3.08
N GLY A 43 -7.58 21.09 1.86
CA GLY A 43 -8.34 21.50 0.69
C GLY A 43 -8.03 20.59 -0.49
N CYS A 44 -9.06 20.29 -1.27
CA CYS A 44 -8.93 19.61 -2.55
C CYS A 44 -8.10 20.45 -3.53
N ILE A 45 -7.04 19.85 -4.08
CA ILE A 45 -6.07 20.46 -4.99
C ILE A 45 -6.58 20.44 -6.43
N GLY A 46 -7.28 19.37 -6.81
CA GLY A 46 -7.77 19.20 -8.17
C GLY A 46 -8.32 17.81 -8.45
N LYS A 47 -8.86 17.66 -9.66
CA LYS A 47 -9.38 16.40 -10.19
C LYS A 47 -8.27 15.60 -10.87
N LEU A 48 -8.22 14.30 -10.61
CA LEU A 48 -7.34 13.35 -11.29
C LEU A 48 -8.19 12.44 -12.18
N ASP A 49 -7.83 12.31 -13.45
CA ASP A 49 -8.51 11.39 -14.35
C ASP A 49 -7.98 9.96 -14.17
N VAL A 50 -8.76 9.11 -13.49
CA VAL A 50 -8.42 7.69 -13.27
C VAL A 50 -9.41 6.79 -14.02
N VAL A 51 -8.89 6.09 -15.03
CA VAL A 51 -9.69 5.14 -15.81
C VAL A 51 -10.06 3.92 -14.95
N GLY A 52 -11.31 3.47 -15.07
CA GLY A 52 -11.79 2.26 -14.39
C GLY A 52 -12.45 2.52 -13.02
N LEU A 53 -12.39 3.75 -12.49
CA LEU A 53 -13.17 4.16 -11.33
C LEU A 53 -14.53 4.72 -11.74
N ARG A 54 -15.53 4.53 -10.87
CA ARG A 54 -16.85 5.13 -11.04
C ARG A 54 -16.86 6.51 -10.40
N GLY A 55 -17.05 7.54 -11.21
CA GLY A 55 -17.11 8.93 -10.76
C GLY A 55 -15.77 9.64 -10.81
N ASP A 56 -15.81 10.93 -10.50
CA ASP A 56 -14.64 11.76 -10.45
C ASP A 56 -13.81 11.44 -9.20
N VAL A 57 -12.49 11.46 -9.33
CA VAL A 57 -11.58 11.40 -8.18
C VAL A 57 -10.79 12.69 -8.07
N HIS A 58 -10.51 13.06 -6.84
CA HIS A 58 -9.87 14.30 -6.49
C HIS A 58 -8.66 14.02 -5.60
N ILE A 59 -7.78 15.01 -5.50
CA ILE A 59 -6.58 14.96 -4.70
C ILE A 59 -6.71 15.96 -3.56
N GLN A 60 -6.44 15.54 -2.34
CA GLN A 60 -6.45 16.39 -1.15
C GLN A 60 -5.10 16.27 -0.43
N GLY A 61 -4.52 17.39 0.02
CA GLY A 61 -3.19 17.44 0.62
C GLY A 61 -2.42 18.66 0.10
N GLY A 62 -1.12 18.54 -0.13
CA GLY A 62 -0.36 19.65 -0.70
C GLY A 62 1.03 19.30 -1.20
N GLY A 63 1.66 20.29 -1.84
CA GLY A 63 2.94 20.15 -2.52
C GLY A 63 2.85 19.38 -3.85
N ILE A 64 1.67 19.33 -4.47
CA ILE A 64 1.44 18.62 -5.75
C ILE A 64 0.81 19.57 -6.77
N ASP A 65 1.25 19.45 -8.03
CA ASP A 65 0.51 20.02 -9.17
C ASP A 65 -0.30 18.93 -9.87
N VAL A 66 -1.58 19.21 -10.14
CA VAL A 66 -2.50 18.30 -10.84
C VAL A 66 -2.84 18.86 -12.22
N ALA A 67 -2.63 18.06 -13.27
CA ALA A 67 -2.98 18.44 -14.64
C ALA A 67 -3.49 17.23 -15.43
N GLY A 68 -4.83 17.10 -15.53
CA GLY A 68 -5.48 15.95 -16.16
C GLY A 68 -5.14 14.65 -15.44
N GLY A 69 -4.57 13.68 -16.16
CA GLY A 69 -4.08 12.42 -15.59
C GLY A 69 -2.67 12.46 -14.98
N ARG A 70 -2.05 13.65 -14.84
CA ARG A 70 -0.66 13.79 -14.36
C ARG A 70 -0.59 14.47 -13.00
N LEU A 71 0.15 13.86 -12.09
CA LEU A 71 0.57 14.44 -10.82
C LEU A 71 2.05 14.81 -10.87
N THR A 72 2.40 16.02 -10.42
CA THR A 72 3.80 16.41 -10.17
C THR A 72 3.99 16.51 -8.67
N VAL A 73 4.75 15.58 -8.08
CA VAL A 73 5.00 15.54 -6.64
C VAL A 73 6.27 16.33 -6.35
N HIS A 74 6.16 17.42 -5.58
CA HIS A 74 7.33 18.18 -5.14
C HIS A 74 7.98 17.50 -3.94
N HIS A 75 9.22 17.88 -3.63
CA HIS A 75 9.88 17.41 -2.41
C HIS A 75 9.05 17.81 -1.20
N ASN A 76 9.01 16.97 -0.17
CA ASN A 76 8.25 17.24 1.05
C ASN A 76 6.76 17.50 0.78
N SER A 77 6.09 16.53 0.15
CA SER A 77 4.68 16.62 -0.24
C SER A 77 3.95 15.35 0.15
N GLY A 78 2.63 15.43 0.27
CA GLY A 78 1.77 14.31 0.62
C GLY A 78 0.32 14.60 0.25
N ILE A 79 -0.37 13.57 -0.25
CA ILE A 79 -1.76 13.66 -0.73
C ILE A 79 -2.52 12.37 -0.52
N SER A 80 -3.84 12.48 -0.39
CA SER A 80 -4.81 11.38 -0.47
C SER A 80 -5.71 11.52 -1.68
N VAL A 81 -6.14 10.38 -2.21
CA VAL A 81 -7.17 10.33 -3.26
C VAL A 81 -8.54 10.29 -2.60
N VAL A 82 -9.41 11.22 -2.98
CA VAL A 82 -10.74 11.41 -2.38
C VAL A 82 -11.84 11.42 -3.45
N ARG A 83 -13.06 11.13 -3.05
CA ARG A 83 -14.24 11.02 -3.93
C ARG A 83 -14.76 12.38 -4.36
N GLY A 84 -14.83 13.33 -3.44
CA GLY A 84 -15.33 14.68 -3.68
C GLY A 84 -14.31 15.74 -3.33
N CYS A 85 -14.40 16.88 -4.00
CA CYS A 85 -13.62 18.06 -3.66
C CYS A 85 -14.23 18.72 -2.40
N LYS A 86 -13.51 18.66 -1.28
CA LYS A 86 -13.92 19.26 0.00
C LYS A 86 -12.85 20.23 0.49
N GLU A 87 -13.28 21.20 1.29
CA GLU A 87 -12.38 22.07 2.05
C GLU A 87 -11.80 21.22 3.19
N ASP A 88 -12.63 20.80 4.15
CA ASP A 88 -12.14 19.99 5.26
C ASP A 88 -11.91 18.51 4.93
N TRP A 89 -11.08 17.86 5.74
CA TRP A 89 -10.96 16.40 5.77
C TRP A 89 -12.27 15.77 6.25
N ASP A 90 -12.78 14.81 5.48
CA ASP A 90 -13.93 14.00 5.85
C ASP A 90 -13.52 12.52 5.82
N PRO A 91 -13.64 11.79 6.94
CA PRO A 91 -13.23 10.40 7.03
C PRO A 91 -13.98 9.49 6.05
N TRP A 92 -15.14 9.92 5.55
CA TRP A 92 -15.90 9.17 4.58
C TRP A 92 -15.63 9.60 3.14
N ASN A 93 -14.77 10.58 2.90
CA ASN A 93 -14.48 11.08 1.56
C ASN A 93 -13.33 10.37 0.86
N PHE A 94 -12.52 9.56 1.56
CA PHE A 94 -11.43 8.80 0.96
C PHE A 94 -11.90 7.84 -0.15
N GLN A 95 -11.15 7.81 -1.26
CA GLN A 95 -11.44 6.92 -2.38
C GLN A 95 -11.05 5.48 -2.03
N GLN A 96 -12.03 4.60 -2.09
CA GLN A 96 -11.85 3.16 -1.89
C GLN A 96 -11.64 2.51 -3.26
N PHE A 97 -10.60 1.69 -3.41
CA PHE A 97 -10.33 0.97 -4.66
C PHE A 97 -10.58 -0.52 -4.44
N LEU A 98 -11.40 -1.11 -5.31
CA LEU A 98 -11.71 -2.55 -5.30
C LEU A 98 -10.77 -3.25 -6.29
N LEU A 99 -9.57 -3.60 -5.82
CA LEU A 99 -8.49 -4.00 -6.72
C LEU A 99 -8.47 -5.49 -7.03
N LEU A 100 -9.04 -6.37 -6.20
CA LEU A 100 -9.06 -7.81 -6.48
C LEU A 100 -9.65 -8.13 -7.86
N GLY A 101 -8.90 -8.88 -8.67
CA GLY A 101 -9.22 -9.22 -10.05
C GLY A 101 -8.86 -8.14 -11.08
N ASN A 102 -8.30 -7.00 -10.64
CA ASN A 102 -7.95 -5.86 -11.47
C ASN A 102 -6.44 -5.60 -11.46
N VAL A 103 -6.03 -4.66 -12.32
CA VAL A 103 -4.65 -4.17 -12.42
C VAL A 103 -4.67 -2.67 -12.15
N LEU A 104 -3.81 -2.21 -11.24
CA LEU A 104 -3.48 -0.81 -11.12
C LEU A 104 -2.30 -0.50 -12.04
N SER A 105 -2.46 0.50 -12.90
CA SER A 105 -1.47 0.87 -13.91
C SER A 105 -1.21 2.36 -13.88
N TYR A 106 0.07 2.75 -13.93
CA TYR A 106 0.48 4.15 -13.99
C TYR A 106 1.86 4.27 -14.63
N THR A 107 2.11 5.42 -15.27
CA THR A 107 3.46 5.77 -15.74
C THR A 107 4.11 6.69 -14.70
N VAL A 108 5.36 6.40 -14.34
CA VAL A 108 6.13 7.20 -13.39
C VAL A 108 7.43 7.67 -14.03
N ASP A 109 7.81 8.92 -13.72
CA ASP A 109 9.13 9.48 -14.04
C ASP A 109 9.90 9.70 -12.75
N LEU A 110 10.93 8.87 -12.53
CA LEU A 110 11.80 8.92 -11.35
C LEU A 110 13.17 9.54 -11.66
N SER A 111 13.36 10.10 -12.86
CA SER A 111 14.66 10.63 -13.31
C SER A 111 15.23 11.73 -12.41
N ARG A 112 14.35 12.40 -11.65
CA ARG A 112 14.69 13.48 -10.71
C ARG A 112 14.57 13.08 -9.23
N VAL A 113 14.26 11.82 -8.93
CA VAL A 113 14.17 11.31 -7.56
C VAL A 113 15.50 10.64 -7.22
N GLY A 114 16.41 11.39 -6.60
CA GLY A 114 17.77 10.93 -6.30
C GLY A 114 17.86 9.96 -5.11
N CYS A 115 19.09 9.57 -4.77
CA CYS A 115 19.37 8.77 -3.58
C CYS A 115 18.88 9.48 -2.31
N GLY A 116 18.37 8.70 -1.35
CA GLY A 116 17.86 9.23 -0.08
C GLY A 116 16.44 9.83 -0.16
N CYS A 117 15.91 10.04 -1.36
CA CYS A 117 14.50 10.39 -1.56
C CYS A 117 13.66 9.11 -1.75
N ASN A 118 12.39 9.17 -1.35
CA ASN A 118 11.40 8.13 -1.60
C ASN A 118 10.16 8.79 -2.23
N LEU A 119 9.84 8.40 -3.47
CA LEU A 119 8.54 8.66 -4.06
C LEU A 119 7.71 7.40 -3.88
N ALA A 120 6.76 7.45 -2.95
CA ALA A 120 6.00 6.27 -2.54
C ALA A 120 4.56 6.34 -3.06
N LEU A 121 4.08 5.34 -3.79
CA LEU A 121 2.66 5.12 -4.04
C LEU A 121 2.24 3.87 -3.28
N TYR A 122 1.38 4.07 -2.28
CA TYR A 122 0.93 2.98 -1.43
C TYR A 122 -0.53 3.17 -1.03
N LEU A 123 -0.95 2.31 -0.13
CA LEU A 123 -2.30 1.83 -0.11
C LEU A 123 -2.57 1.37 1.34
N ILE A 124 -3.36 2.13 2.11
CA ILE A 124 -3.68 1.84 3.52
C ILE A 124 -5.15 1.45 3.73
N GLN A 125 -5.60 1.31 4.98
CA GLN A 125 -7.03 1.15 5.33
C GLN A 125 -7.58 2.39 6.04
N GLU A 126 -7.77 3.47 5.27
CA GLU A 126 -8.28 4.75 5.76
C GLU A 126 -9.84 4.86 5.67
N PRO A 127 -10.55 5.59 6.56
CA PRO A 127 -10.06 6.21 7.77
C PRO A 127 -9.67 5.16 8.80
N ALA A 128 -8.64 5.47 9.60
CA ALA A 128 -8.39 4.74 10.83
C ALA A 128 -9.62 4.80 11.75
N LEU A 129 -9.91 3.69 12.43
CA LEU A 129 -11.06 3.57 13.33
C LEU A 129 -10.59 3.33 14.76
N ASP A 130 -11.34 3.87 15.72
CA ASP A 130 -11.19 3.54 17.13
C ASP A 130 -11.84 2.19 17.48
N SER A 131 -11.71 1.78 18.75
CA SER A 131 -12.25 0.51 19.24
C SER A 131 -13.78 0.41 19.20
N SER A 132 -14.49 1.55 19.11
CA SER A 132 -15.94 1.60 18.92
C SER A 132 -16.37 1.52 17.44
N GLY A 133 -15.41 1.69 16.52
CA GLY A 133 -15.64 1.76 15.09
C GLY A 133 -15.91 3.18 14.56
N ALA A 134 -15.71 4.21 15.37
CA ALA A 134 -15.78 5.60 14.92
C ALA A 134 -14.45 6.03 14.28
N PRO A 135 -14.45 6.93 13.29
CA PRO A 135 -13.21 7.46 12.71
C PRO A 135 -12.34 8.15 13.77
N SER A 136 -11.06 7.79 13.78
CA SER A 136 -10.06 8.34 14.70
C SER A 136 -9.13 9.27 13.92
N THR A 137 -8.99 10.51 14.36
CA THR A 137 -8.17 11.52 13.68
C THR A 137 -6.66 11.26 13.80
N GLY A 138 -6.24 10.54 14.83
CA GLY A 138 -4.82 10.29 15.11
C GLY A 138 -4.09 11.53 15.62
N SER A 139 -2.76 11.48 15.61
CA SER A 139 -1.88 12.52 16.18
C SER A 139 -1.27 13.46 15.14
N CYS A 140 -1.61 13.32 13.85
CA CYS A 140 -1.10 14.19 12.78
C CYS A 140 -2.20 15.14 12.30
N ASP A 141 -2.10 16.41 12.67
CA ASP A 141 -3.07 17.42 12.27
C ASP A 141 -3.08 17.67 10.75
N TYR A 142 -1.94 17.43 10.07
CA TYR A 142 -1.78 17.60 8.63
C TYR A 142 -2.33 16.43 7.79
N SER A 143 -2.60 15.28 8.43
CA SER A 143 -3.11 14.07 7.76
C SER A 143 -4.05 13.35 8.72
N PRO A 144 -5.20 13.96 9.08
CA PRO A 144 -6.13 13.34 9.99
C PRO A 144 -6.70 12.07 9.38
N TYR A 145 -7.01 11.10 10.24
CA TYR A 145 -7.51 9.76 9.88
C TYR A 145 -6.47 8.82 9.27
N TYR A 146 -5.24 9.30 9.05
CA TYR A 146 -4.15 8.49 8.57
C TYR A 146 -3.72 7.41 9.56
N CYS A 147 -3.27 6.29 9.01
CA CYS A 147 -2.66 5.16 9.69
C CYS A 147 -1.75 4.42 8.71
N ASP A 148 -0.82 3.62 9.23
CA ASP A 148 -0.01 2.71 8.41
C ASP A 148 0.49 1.52 9.23
N ALA A 149 1.27 0.64 8.60
CA ALA A 149 1.87 -0.50 9.28
C ALA A 149 3.12 -0.12 10.10
N ASN A 150 3.44 1.18 10.19
CA ASN A 150 4.52 1.74 10.98
C ASN A 150 4.03 2.59 12.17
N HIS A 151 2.71 2.64 12.43
CA HIS A 151 2.09 3.41 13.51
C HIS A 151 2.42 4.91 13.44
N VAL A 152 2.66 5.43 12.25
CA VAL A 152 2.80 6.87 12.06
C VAL A 152 1.44 7.50 12.38
N CYS A 153 1.48 8.71 12.92
CA CYS A 153 0.29 9.40 13.44
C CYS A 153 -0.46 8.65 14.56
N GLY A 154 0.19 7.67 15.19
CA GLY A 154 -0.32 6.98 16.36
C GLY A 154 -1.40 5.93 16.06
N GLN A 155 -1.50 5.46 14.81
CA GLN A 155 -2.56 4.55 14.39
C GLN A 155 -2.05 3.43 13.49
N TRP A 156 -2.52 2.20 13.74
CA TRP A 156 -2.21 1.02 12.93
C TRP A 156 -3.26 0.80 11.86
N CYS A 157 -2.83 0.42 10.66
CA CYS A 157 -3.69 -0.27 9.70
C CYS A 157 -2.88 -1.03 8.65
N PRO A 158 -3.51 -2.00 7.93
CA PRO A 158 -2.86 -2.69 6.83
C PRO A 158 -2.39 -1.72 5.78
N GLU A 159 -1.21 -1.99 5.23
CA GLU A 159 -0.52 -1.14 4.27
C GLU A 159 -0.01 -2.01 3.13
N LEU A 160 -0.04 -1.49 1.91
CA LEU A 160 0.47 -2.13 0.72
C LEU A 160 1.31 -1.12 -0.05
N ASP A 161 2.61 -1.22 0.08
CA ASP A 161 3.50 -0.42 -0.73
C ASP A 161 3.52 -0.97 -2.16
N ILE A 162 2.86 -0.28 -3.09
CA ILE A 162 2.93 -0.63 -4.51
C ILE A 162 4.28 -0.24 -5.08
N MET A 163 4.78 0.93 -4.65
CA MET A 163 6.04 1.49 -5.05
C MET A 163 6.58 2.31 -3.90
N GLU A 164 7.72 1.93 -3.35
CA GLU A 164 8.65 2.81 -2.65
C GLU A 164 9.91 2.90 -3.51
N ALA A 165 10.12 4.03 -4.17
CA ALA A 165 11.13 4.10 -5.21
C ALA A 165 11.82 5.45 -5.35
N ASN A 166 13.01 5.38 -5.92
CA ASN A 166 13.74 6.48 -6.50
C ASN A 166 14.41 6.02 -7.80
N SER A 167 15.30 6.82 -8.37
CA SER A 167 15.96 6.47 -9.63
C SER A 167 16.90 5.25 -9.50
N ARG A 168 17.16 4.72 -8.31
CA ARG A 168 18.16 3.66 -8.04
C ARG A 168 17.56 2.35 -7.53
N THR A 169 16.43 2.41 -6.83
CA THR A 169 15.77 1.23 -6.26
C THR A 169 14.26 1.38 -6.34
N PHE A 170 13.57 0.25 -6.40
CA PHE A 170 12.12 0.14 -6.36
C PHE A 170 11.79 -1.04 -5.44
N ALA A 171 10.88 -0.82 -4.49
CA ALA A 171 10.31 -1.87 -3.66
C ALA A 171 8.78 -1.90 -3.77
N ALA A 172 8.23 -3.10 -3.65
CA ALA A 172 6.81 -3.32 -3.38
C ALA A 172 6.71 -4.22 -2.14
N THR A 173 5.92 -3.79 -1.15
CA THR A 173 5.91 -4.36 0.21
C THR A 173 4.51 -4.39 0.79
N PRO A 174 3.78 -5.51 0.71
CA PRO A 174 2.60 -5.74 1.55
C PRO A 174 2.96 -5.85 3.04
N HIS A 175 2.17 -5.17 3.86
CA HIS A 175 2.18 -5.22 5.32
C HIS A 175 0.84 -5.71 5.85
N THR A 176 0.89 -6.72 6.71
CA THR A 176 -0.31 -7.27 7.35
C THR A 176 -0.47 -6.75 8.77
N CYS A 177 -1.70 -6.74 9.27
CA CYS A 177 -1.98 -6.41 10.66
C CYS A 177 -2.69 -7.54 11.38
N ALA A 178 -2.46 -7.63 12.69
CA ALA A 178 -3.18 -8.55 13.54
C ALA A 178 -4.65 -8.13 13.57
N VAL A 179 -5.54 -9.07 13.20
CA VAL A 179 -6.97 -8.92 13.44
C VAL A 179 -7.23 -8.82 14.94
N SER A 180 -8.06 -7.86 15.34
CA SER A 180 -8.50 -7.67 16.72
C SER A 180 -10.01 -7.94 16.85
N ASP A 181 -10.49 -8.09 18.09
CA ASP A 181 -11.92 -8.20 18.38
C ASP A 181 -12.68 -6.87 18.19
N THR A 182 -11.95 -5.78 17.94
CA THR A 182 -12.47 -4.44 17.70
C THR A 182 -12.15 -3.99 16.26
N PRO A 183 -12.80 -2.94 15.74
CA PRO A 183 -12.44 -2.39 14.43
C PRO A 183 -11.03 -1.79 14.35
N GLN A 184 -10.45 -1.42 15.49
CA GLN A 184 -9.09 -0.89 15.59
C GLN A 184 -8.04 -1.99 15.46
N PHE A 185 -6.98 -1.76 14.69
CA PHE A 185 -5.81 -2.64 14.64
C PHE A 185 -4.88 -2.36 15.83
N SER A 186 -4.32 -3.43 16.42
CA SER A 186 -3.44 -3.34 17.61
C SER A 186 -1.96 -3.47 17.30
N SER A 187 -1.61 -4.10 16.17
CA SER A 187 -0.23 -4.23 15.69
C SER A 187 -0.19 -4.63 14.21
N CYS A 188 0.92 -4.28 13.55
CA CYS A 188 1.19 -4.63 12.16
C CYS A 188 2.63 -5.16 11.97
N ASP A 189 2.83 -5.94 10.90
CA ASP A 189 4.13 -6.33 10.42
C ASP A 189 4.83 -5.13 9.79
N ARG A 190 5.67 -4.46 10.60
CA ARG A 190 6.46 -3.30 10.17
C ARG A 190 7.46 -3.62 9.07
N ALA A 191 7.99 -4.84 9.03
CA ALA A 191 8.97 -5.22 8.03
C ALA A 191 8.28 -5.53 6.69
N GLY A 192 7.07 -6.05 6.76
CA GLY A 192 6.30 -6.49 5.62
C GLY A 192 6.94 -7.67 4.89
N LYS A 193 6.34 -8.03 3.77
CA LYS A 193 6.87 -9.01 2.82
C LYS A 193 7.19 -8.25 1.54
N GLY A 194 8.41 -7.76 1.40
CA GLY A 194 8.81 -6.92 0.28
C GLY A 194 9.70 -7.61 -0.75
N ARG A 195 9.64 -7.14 -2.01
CA ARG A 195 10.66 -7.40 -3.03
C ARG A 195 11.29 -6.09 -3.44
N ASN A 196 12.61 -6.12 -3.63
CA ASN A 196 13.37 -4.93 -4.03
C ASN A 196 14.23 -5.22 -5.26
N THR A 197 14.23 -4.31 -6.22
CA THR A 197 15.03 -4.43 -7.46
C THR A 197 16.53 -4.42 -7.23
N LYS A 198 17.02 -3.94 -6.08
CA LYS A 198 18.45 -4.02 -5.68
C LYS A 198 18.95 -5.47 -5.61
N ASP A 199 18.05 -6.41 -5.36
CA ASP A 199 18.36 -7.83 -5.26
C ASP A 199 18.35 -8.53 -6.64
N ILE A 200 18.02 -7.79 -7.70
CA ILE A 200 17.91 -8.28 -9.08
C ILE A 200 18.84 -7.43 -9.97
N GLY A 201 20.11 -7.83 -10.04
CA GLY A 201 21.14 -7.07 -10.77
C GLY A 201 20.75 -6.69 -12.20
N GLY A 202 20.91 -5.41 -12.53
CA GLY A 202 20.59 -4.86 -13.86
C GLY A 202 19.10 -4.78 -14.19
N ALA A 203 18.19 -5.09 -13.25
CA ALA A 203 16.75 -4.95 -13.50
C ALA A 203 16.32 -3.48 -13.57
N TYR A 204 16.91 -2.62 -12.75
CA TYR A 204 16.40 -1.28 -12.49
C TYR A 204 17.53 -0.30 -12.17
N GLY A 205 17.53 0.86 -12.79
CA GLY A 205 18.49 1.94 -12.54
C GLY A 205 18.62 2.89 -13.72
N PRO A 206 19.41 3.96 -13.62
CA PRO A 206 19.49 4.95 -14.68
C PRO A 206 20.43 4.48 -15.78
N GLY A 207 20.01 4.73 -17.02
CA GLY A 207 20.75 4.43 -18.24
C GLY A 207 20.40 3.07 -18.85
N PRO A 208 20.79 2.88 -20.12
CA PRO A 208 20.36 1.74 -20.95
C PRO A 208 20.98 0.40 -20.55
N ALA A 209 21.90 0.38 -19.58
CA ALA A 209 22.46 -0.86 -19.04
C ALA A 209 21.47 -1.62 -18.15
N ASN A 210 20.39 -0.96 -17.69
CA ASN A 210 19.34 -1.58 -16.89
C ASN A 210 18.15 -1.95 -17.77
N LYS A 211 17.44 -3.03 -17.41
CA LYS A 211 16.20 -3.42 -18.10
C LYS A 211 15.14 -2.32 -18.00
N ILE A 212 14.99 -1.74 -16.81
CA ILE A 212 14.18 -0.53 -16.58
C ILE A 212 15.14 0.63 -16.41
N ASP A 213 15.24 1.46 -17.45
CA ASP A 213 16.02 2.69 -17.45
C ASP A 213 15.23 3.83 -16.77
N THR A 214 15.62 4.17 -15.55
CA THR A 214 14.97 5.21 -14.73
C THR A 214 15.32 6.63 -15.12
N SER A 215 16.18 6.84 -16.12
CA SER A 215 16.40 8.16 -16.73
C SER A 215 15.23 8.59 -17.62
N ARG A 216 14.24 7.70 -17.81
CA ARG A 216 13.04 7.91 -18.62
C ARG A 216 11.80 7.46 -17.87
N PRO A 217 10.61 7.98 -18.22
CA PRO A 217 9.36 7.46 -17.68
C PRO A 217 9.14 5.99 -18.06
N PHE A 218 8.55 5.22 -17.15
CA PHE A 218 8.23 3.81 -17.36
C PHE A 218 6.87 3.43 -16.78
N LEU A 219 6.27 2.37 -17.32
CA LEU A 219 4.97 1.85 -16.91
C LEU A 219 5.13 0.87 -15.74
N VAL A 220 4.32 1.05 -14.70
CA VAL A 220 4.16 0.10 -13.60
C VAL A 220 2.77 -0.52 -13.69
N ASN A 221 2.72 -1.85 -13.65
CA ASN A 221 1.48 -2.61 -13.59
C ASN A 221 1.50 -3.51 -12.35
N THR A 222 0.54 -3.33 -11.47
CA THR A 222 0.37 -4.15 -10.26
C THR A 222 -0.94 -4.91 -10.36
N SER A 223 -0.84 -6.23 -10.45
CA SER A 223 -1.98 -7.14 -10.59
C SER A 223 -2.41 -7.69 -9.25
N PHE A 224 -3.71 -7.65 -8.97
CA PHE A 224 -4.28 -8.11 -7.71
C PHE A 224 -5.08 -9.39 -7.96
N SER A 225 -4.49 -10.53 -7.61
CA SER A 225 -5.08 -11.83 -7.90
C SER A 225 -6.27 -12.17 -6.98
N THR A 226 -7.35 -12.74 -7.54
CA THR A 226 -8.44 -13.37 -6.76
C THR A 226 -8.13 -14.82 -6.38
N TRP A 227 -7.06 -15.39 -6.94
CA TRP A 227 -6.68 -16.76 -6.66
C TRP A 227 -6.11 -16.85 -5.25
N THR A 228 -6.61 -17.78 -4.45
CA THR A 228 -5.88 -18.21 -3.26
C THR A 228 -4.54 -18.78 -3.72
N CYS A 229 -3.48 -18.31 -3.09
CA CYS A 229 -2.08 -18.71 -3.19
C CYS A 229 -1.71 -20.05 -3.86
N HIS A 230 -2.47 -21.12 -3.60
CA HIS A 230 -2.20 -22.46 -4.11
C HIS A 230 -2.55 -22.69 -5.60
N HIS A 231 -2.91 -21.66 -6.37
CA HIS A 231 -3.27 -21.79 -7.79
C HIS A 231 -2.28 -21.17 -8.80
N TYR A 232 -1.26 -20.41 -8.37
CA TYR A 232 -0.28 -19.80 -9.29
C TYR A 232 0.89 -20.73 -9.61
N VAL A 233 0.91 -21.37 -10.79
CA VAL A 233 2.03 -22.22 -11.23
C VAL A 233 2.99 -21.40 -12.11
N GLY A 234 3.91 -20.68 -11.46
CA GLY A 234 5.02 -19.97 -12.11
C GLY A 234 6.37 -20.31 -11.45
N PRO A 235 7.51 -19.99 -12.09
CA PRO A 235 8.84 -20.35 -11.57
C PRO A 235 9.20 -19.68 -10.23
N GLU A 236 8.42 -18.69 -9.80
CA GLU A 236 8.56 -17.96 -8.53
C GLU A 236 7.48 -18.34 -7.50
N GLN A 237 6.94 -19.55 -7.57
CA GLN A 237 6.00 -20.04 -6.56
C GLN A 237 6.77 -20.32 -5.26
N ASN A 238 6.90 -19.31 -4.40
CA ASN A 238 7.32 -19.45 -3.01
C ASN A 238 6.11 -19.23 -2.11
N ASP A 239 5.88 -20.16 -1.18
CA ASP A 239 4.80 -20.13 -0.17
C ASP A 239 4.87 -18.91 0.77
N GLU A 240 5.84 -18.01 0.60
CA GLU A 240 6.02 -16.76 1.36
C GLU A 240 5.05 -15.64 0.99
N TRP A 241 4.32 -15.79 -0.13
CA TRP A 241 3.38 -14.79 -0.63
C TRP A 241 1.92 -15.23 -0.46
N CYS A 242 1.76 -16.19 0.44
CA CYS A 242 0.58 -16.51 1.22
C CYS A 242 0.82 -15.96 2.63
#